data_AF-E9DS57-F1
#
_entry.id   AF-E9DS57-F1
#
_cell.length_a   1.000
_cell.length_b   1.000
_cell.length_c   1.000
_cell.angle_alpha   90.00
_cell.angle_beta   90.00
_cell.angle_gamma   90.00
#
_symmetry.space_group_name_H-M   'P 1'
#
loop_
_entity.id
_entity.type
_entity.pdbx_description
1 polymer ?
#
loop_
_entity_poly.entity_id
_entity_poly.type
_entity_poly.pdbx_seq_one_letter_code
_entity_poly.pdbx_strand_id
1 'polypeptide(L)'
;MADLRAQIKTTKDARARDELKRQLASMESKKKSRARKDDEDRLLAEHRSKEKELVAQGKTPFYLKKSEQKKRLLLNRYEKMTKGQVDRAIERKRKKVSGREKKELDGLQRRER
;
A
#
# COMPACT_ATOMS: atom_id res chain seq x y z
N MET A 1 -4.13 8.39 20.23
CA MET A 1 -4.30 6.91 20.08
C MET A 1 -4.32 6.23 21.44
N ALA A 2 -3.42 6.58 22.35
CA ALA A 2 -3.43 6.10 23.73
C ALA A 2 -4.76 6.43 24.45
N ASP A 3 -5.28 7.64 24.23
CA ASP A 3 -6.54 8.10 24.86
C ASP A 3 -7.75 7.28 24.39
N LEU A 4 -7.88 6.99 23.10
CA LEU A 4 -8.94 6.10 22.60
C LEU A 4 -8.80 4.68 23.15
N ARG A 5 -7.57 4.18 23.32
CA ARG A 5 -7.35 2.85 23.92
C ARG A 5 -7.76 2.83 25.39
N ALA A 6 -7.55 3.92 26.12
CA ALA A 6 -8.02 4.08 27.49
C ALA A 6 -9.56 4.17 27.53
N GLN A 7 -10.17 4.97 26.67
CA GLN A 7 -11.63 5.12 26.57
C GLN A 7 -12.33 3.80 26.21
N ILE A 8 -11.74 2.98 25.33
CA ILE A 8 -12.28 1.65 24.99
C ILE A 8 -12.31 0.72 26.23
N LYS A 9 -11.32 0.83 27.13
CA LYS A 9 -11.25 0.01 28.34
C LYS A 9 -12.25 0.45 29.40
N THR A 10 -12.53 1.75 29.51
CA THR A 10 -13.43 2.31 30.52
C THR A 10 -14.91 2.27 30.10
N THR A 11 -15.19 2.24 28.80
CA THR A 11 -16.56 2.27 28.27
C THR A 11 -17.26 0.93 28.52
N LYS A 12 -18.37 0.97 29.27
CA LYS A 12 -19.20 -0.20 29.61
C LYS A 12 -20.23 -0.53 28.52
N ASP A 13 -20.73 0.47 27.81
CA ASP A 13 -21.69 0.25 26.71
C ASP A 13 -21.00 -0.43 25.51
N ALA A 14 -21.61 -1.50 25.02
CA ALA A 14 -21.11 -2.29 23.91
C ALA A 14 -21.09 -1.50 22.60
N ARG A 15 -22.12 -0.68 22.33
CA ARG A 15 -22.21 0.08 21.07
C ARG A 15 -21.16 1.19 21.01
N ALA A 16 -21.11 2.02 22.05
CA ALA A 16 -20.08 3.07 22.16
C ALA A 16 -18.65 2.50 22.11
N ARG A 17 -18.41 1.35 22.76
CA ARG A 17 -17.10 0.67 22.70
C ARG A 17 -16.73 0.21 21.29
N ASP A 18 -17.68 -0.29 20.53
CA ASP A 18 -17.43 -0.74 19.15
C ASP A 18 -17.18 0.43 18.19
N GLU A 19 -17.85 1.57 18.40
CA GLU A 19 -17.56 2.81 17.68
C GLU A 19 -16.14 3.30 17.94
N LEU A 20 -15.72 3.33 19.21
CA LEU A 20 -14.35 3.71 19.59
C LEU A 20 -13.30 2.76 18.99
N LYS A 21 -13.58 1.44 18.96
CA LYS A 21 -12.71 0.46 18.28
C LYS A 21 -12.62 0.72 16.78
N ARG A 22 -13.73 1.04 16.11
CA ARG A 22 -13.75 1.39 14.68
C ARG A 22 -12.94 2.65 14.40
N GLN A 23 -13.08 3.67 15.25
CA GLN A 23 -12.30 4.91 15.13
C GLN A 23 -10.80 4.64 15.30
N LEU A 24 -10.41 3.84 16.30
CA LEU A 24 -9.02 3.43 16.51
C LEU A 24 -8.47 2.69 15.28
N ALA A 25 -9.20 1.70 14.76
CA ALA A 25 -8.80 0.94 13.58
C ALA A 25 -8.65 1.84 12.34
N SER A 26 -9.56 2.80 12.14
CA SER A 26 -9.49 3.78 11.05
C SER A 26 -8.23 4.65 11.15
N MET A 27 -7.91 5.16 12.35
CA MET A 27 -6.69 5.93 12.58
C MET A 27 -5.43 5.10 12.35
N GLU A 28 -5.39 3.86 12.80
CA GLU A 28 -4.25 2.96 12.56
C GLU A 28 -4.06 2.65 11.08
N SER A 29 -5.15 2.42 10.36
CA SER A 29 -5.14 2.25 8.91
C SER A 29 -4.59 3.48 8.20
N LYS A 30 -5.05 4.68 8.58
CA LYS A 30 -4.55 5.96 8.04
C LYS A 30 -3.05 6.15 8.33
N LYS A 31 -2.60 5.88 9.57
CA LYS A 31 -1.18 5.97 9.94
C LYS A 31 -0.33 5.00 9.10
N LYS A 32 -0.74 3.74 8.99
CA LYS A 32 -0.04 2.73 8.16
C LYS A 32 -0.03 3.14 6.69
N SER A 33 -1.11 3.70 6.16
CA SER A 33 -1.15 4.19 4.78
C SER A 33 -0.23 5.39 4.55
N ARG A 34 -0.10 6.30 5.50
CA ARG A 34 0.82 7.45 5.40
C ARG A 34 2.27 6.97 5.42
N ALA A 35 2.62 6.14 6.39
CA ALA A 35 3.96 5.56 6.49
C ALA A 35 4.39 4.82 5.20
N ARG A 36 3.48 4.09 4.56
CA ARG A 36 3.77 3.45 3.26
C ARG A 36 4.06 4.46 2.16
N LYS A 37 3.33 5.57 2.08
CA LYS A 37 3.59 6.64 1.10
C LYS A 37 4.92 7.31 1.37
N ASP A 38 5.18 7.64 2.63
CA ASP A 38 6.43 8.29 3.04
C ASP A 38 7.66 7.40 2.73
N ASP A 39 7.54 6.09 2.94
CA ASP A 39 8.56 5.09 2.56
C ASP A 39 8.80 5.07 1.04
N GLU A 40 7.73 5.10 0.24
CA GLU A 40 7.80 5.11 -1.23
C GLU A 40 8.46 6.40 -1.74
N ASP A 41 8.08 7.55 -1.18
CA ASP A 41 8.64 8.85 -1.52
C ASP A 41 10.12 8.96 -1.12
N ARG A 42 10.49 8.40 0.03
CA ARG A 42 11.88 8.32 0.48
C ARG A 42 12.73 7.51 -0.49
N LEU A 43 12.27 6.33 -0.91
CA LEU A 43 13.02 5.50 -1.86
C LEU A 43 13.25 6.22 -3.19
N LEU A 44 12.23 6.94 -3.68
CA LEU A 44 12.36 7.72 -4.91
C LEU A 44 13.30 8.92 -4.72
N ALA A 45 13.27 9.57 -3.55
CA ALA A 45 14.17 10.67 -3.23
C ALA A 45 15.63 10.21 -3.14
N GLU A 46 15.89 9.08 -2.48
CA GLU A 46 17.23 8.45 -2.42
C GLU A 46 17.76 8.09 -3.81
N HIS A 47 16.89 7.64 -4.72
CA HIS A 47 17.30 7.39 -6.09
C HIS A 47 17.70 8.69 -6.82
N ARG A 48 16.87 9.72 -6.69
CA ARG A 48 17.13 11.04 -7.29
C ARG A 48 18.38 11.69 -6.73
N SER A 49 18.68 11.52 -5.44
CA SER A 49 19.91 12.06 -4.85
C SER A 49 21.14 11.36 -5.41
N LYS A 50 21.10 10.03 -5.58
CA LYS A 50 22.19 9.27 -6.21
C LYS A 50 22.41 9.69 -7.68
N GLU A 51 21.34 9.88 -8.43
CA GLU A 51 21.43 10.42 -9.81
C GLU A 51 22.11 11.80 -9.82
N LYS A 52 21.70 12.71 -8.92
CA LYS A 52 22.30 14.04 -8.79
C LYS A 52 23.78 14.01 -8.40
N GLU A 53 24.17 13.09 -7.52
CA GLU A 53 25.57 12.91 -7.13
C GLU A 53 26.43 12.44 -8.31
N LEU A 54 25.92 11.53 -9.13
CA LEU A 54 26.59 11.11 -10.36
C LEU A 54 26.76 12.26 -11.36
N VAL A 55 25.76 13.14 -11.47
CA VAL A 55 25.87 14.38 -12.27
C VAL A 55 26.96 15.29 -11.73
N ALA A 56 27.03 15.48 -10.40
CA ALA A 56 28.05 16.31 -9.78
C ALA A 56 29.47 15.76 -10.02
N GLN A 57 29.62 14.44 -10.13
CA GLN A 57 30.87 13.78 -10.53
C GLN A 57 31.17 13.89 -12.04
N GLY A 58 30.32 14.55 -12.83
CA GLY A 58 30.47 14.70 -14.28
C GLY A 58 30.05 13.47 -15.09
N LYS A 59 29.42 12.47 -14.46
CA LYS A 59 28.92 11.26 -15.16
C LYS A 59 27.52 11.53 -15.72
N THR A 60 27.16 10.82 -16.78
CA THR A 60 25.81 10.86 -17.36
C THR A 60 24.87 9.96 -16.54
N PRO A 61 23.95 10.50 -15.72
CA PRO A 61 23.02 9.68 -14.97
C PRO A 61 21.99 9.04 -15.91
N PHE A 62 21.54 7.84 -15.57
CA PHE A 62 20.34 7.26 -16.19
C PHE A 62 19.14 7.48 -15.28
N TYR A 63 18.22 8.34 -15.71
CA TYR A 63 16.95 8.53 -15.00
C TYR A 63 16.09 7.28 -15.11
N LEU A 64 15.72 6.71 -13.97
CA LEU A 64 14.92 5.50 -13.96
C LEU A 64 13.53 5.76 -14.57
N LYS A 65 13.15 4.99 -15.60
CA LYS A 65 11.80 5.04 -16.19
C LYS A 65 10.74 4.80 -15.11
N LYS A 66 9.55 5.41 -15.26
CA LYS A 66 8.42 5.23 -14.32
C LYS A 66 8.03 3.76 -14.10
N SER A 67 8.18 2.91 -15.11
CA SER A 67 7.94 1.46 -15.00
C SER A 67 8.93 0.78 -14.06
N GLU A 68 10.21 1.11 -14.18
CA GLU A 68 11.28 0.56 -13.36
C GLU A 68 11.22 1.08 -11.92
N GLN A 69 10.85 2.36 -11.72
CA GLN A 69 10.55 2.89 -10.37
C GLN A 69 9.46 2.06 -9.67
N LYS A 70 8.37 1.75 -10.38
CA LYS A 70 7.29 0.90 -9.84
C LYS A 70 7.77 -0.51 -9.50
N LYS A 71 8.63 -1.13 -10.33
CA LYS A 71 9.20 -2.44 -10.03
C LYS A 71 10.03 -2.41 -8.75
N ARG A 72 10.90 -1.41 -8.58
CA ARG A 72 11.72 -1.26 -7.37
C ARG A 72 10.87 -1.09 -6.11
N LEU A 73 9.81 -0.27 -6.18
CA LEU A 73 8.87 -0.11 -5.07
C LEU A 73 8.16 -1.43 -4.71
N LEU A 74 7.77 -2.21 -5.72
CA LEU A 74 7.16 -3.52 -5.50
C LEU A 74 8.14 -4.52 -4.88
N LEU A 75 9.39 -4.57 -5.36
CA LEU A 75 10.43 -5.43 -4.79
C LEU A 75 10.68 -5.08 -3.32
N ASN A 76 10.92 -3.80 -3.01
CA ASN A 76 11.13 -3.35 -1.63
C ASN A 76 9.94 -3.67 -0.72
N ARG A 77 8.71 -3.56 -1.25
CA ARG A 77 7.50 -3.91 -0.50
C ARG A 77 7.45 -5.41 -0.17
N TYR A 78 7.81 -6.28 -1.12
CA TYR A 78 7.79 -7.73 -0.90
C TYR A 78 8.98 -8.21 -0.06
N GLU A 79 10.14 -7.57 -0.18
CA GLU A 79 11.31 -7.81 0.67
C GLU A 79 11.01 -7.57 2.16
N LYS A 80 10.21 -6.53 2.46
CA LYS A 80 9.75 -6.23 3.82
C LYS A 80 8.68 -7.21 4.35
N MET A 81 8.16 -8.13 3.53
CA MET A 81 7.11 -9.08 3.90
C MET A 81 7.66 -10.49 4.09
N THR A 82 7.02 -11.28 4.96
CA THR A 82 7.33 -12.71 5.06
C THR A 82 6.74 -13.50 3.89
N LYS A 83 7.31 -14.68 3.57
CA LYS A 83 6.83 -15.54 2.46
C LYS A 83 5.31 -15.75 2.49
N GLY A 84 4.76 -16.14 3.64
CA GLY A 84 3.31 -16.34 3.79
C GLY A 84 2.47 -15.06 3.70
N GLN A 85 3.05 -13.87 3.93
CA GLN A 85 2.36 -12.60 3.67
C GLN A 85 2.36 -12.26 2.17
N VAL A 86 3.48 -12.53 1.48
CA VAL A 86 3.61 -12.36 0.03
C VAL A 86 2.62 -13.25 -0.71
N ASP A 87 2.55 -14.55 -0.39
CA ASP A 87 1.64 -15.50 -1.03
C ASP A 87 0.18 -15.06 -0.90
N ARG A 88 -0.23 -14.67 0.32
CA ARG A 88 -1.58 -14.14 0.57
C ARG A 88 -1.86 -12.84 -0.18
N ALA A 89 -0.87 -11.98 -0.37
CA ALA A 89 -1.02 -10.74 -1.14
C ALA A 89 -1.19 -11.03 -2.64
N ILE A 90 -0.42 -11.97 -3.18
CA ILE A 90 -0.50 -12.43 -4.57
C ILE A 90 -1.86 -13.09 -4.82
N GLU A 91 -2.30 -13.99 -3.95
CA GLU A 91 -3.58 -14.69 -4.09
C GLU A 91 -4.76 -13.71 -4.09
N ARG A 92 -4.76 -12.73 -3.17
CA ARG A 92 -5.77 -11.65 -3.14
C ARG A 92 -5.77 -10.84 -4.44
N LYS A 93 -4.58 -10.56 -5.01
CA LYS A 93 -4.47 -9.87 -6.28
C LYS A 93 -5.01 -10.72 -7.43
N ARG A 94 -4.71 -12.01 -7.48
CA ARG A 94 -5.23 -12.97 -8.48
C ARG A 94 -6.75 -13.04 -8.42
N LYS A 95 -7.34 -13.26 -7.24
CA LYS A 95 -8.81 -13.26 -7.04
C LYS A 95 -9.48 -11.96 -7.48
N LYS A 96 -8.82 -10.82 -7.25
CA LYS A 96 -9.32 -9.51 -7.69
C LYS A 96 -9.28 -9.33 -9.20
N VAL A 97 -8.25 -9.84 -9.86
CA VAL A 97 -8.11 -9.77 -11.32
C VAL A 97 -9.15 -10.69 -11.97
N SER A 98 -9.24 -11.95 -11.56
CA SER A 98 -10.24 -12.89 -12.09
C SER A 98 -11.67 -12.42 -11.85
N GLY A 99 -11.94 -11.82 -10.68
CA GLY A 99 -13.25 -11.22 -10.39
C GLY A 99 -13.58 -9.99 -11.24
N ARG A 100 -12.58 -9.29 -11.78
CA ARG A 100 -12.79 -8.18 -12.73
C ARG A 100 -13.04 -8.70 -14.13
N GLU A 101 -12.23 -9.65 -14.58
CA GLU A 101 -12.36 -10.30 -15.89
C GLU A 101 -13.75 -10.94 -16.03
N LYS A 102 -14.22 -11.66 -15.01
CA LYS A 102 -15.58 -12.23 -14.99
C LYS A 102 -16.67 -11.16 -15.16
N LYS A 103 -16.55 -10.04 -14.44
CA LYS A 103 -17.53 -8.93 -14.55
C LYS A 103 -17.48 -8.24 -15.91
N GLU A 104 -16.29 -8.13 -16.49
CA GLU A 104 -16.09 -7.56 -17.82
C GLU A 104 -16.72 -8.46 -18.88
N LEU A 105 -16.50 -9.78 -18.79
CA LEU A 105 -17.15 -10.79 -19.64
C LEU A 105 -18.67 -10.77 -19.50
N ASP A 106 -19.21 -10.78 -18.28
CA ASP A 106 -20.65 -10.67 -18.02
C ASP A 106 -21.23 -9.36 -18.61
N GLY A 107 -20.46 -8.26 -18.52
CA GLY A 107 -20.83 -6.96 -19.07
C GLY A 107 -20.87 -6.94 -20.61
N LEU A 108 -19.94 -7.64 -21.26
CA LEU A 108 -19.93 -7.81 -22.72
C LEU A 108 -21.11 -8.67 -23.18
N GLN A 109 -21.34 -9.82 -22.53
CA GLN A 109 -22.44 -10.73 -22.88
C GLN A 109 -23.84 -10.12 -22.71
N ARG A 110 -24.01 -9.20 -21.75
CA ARG A 110 -25.28 -8.47 -21.56
C ARG A 110 -25.52 -7.36 -22.57
N ARG A 111 -24.49 -6.87 -23.27
CA ARG A 111 -24.62 -5.84 -24.31
C ARG A 111 -24.97 -6.43 -25.68
N GLU A 112 -24.67 -7.71 -25.87
CA GLU A 112 -24.98 -8.45 -27.11
C GLU A 112 -26.40 -9.05 -27.14
N ARG A 113 -27.09 -9.07 -26.00
CA ARG A 113 -28.50 -9.47 -25.88
C ARG A 113 -29.41 -8.25 -25.84
#